data_AF-A0A1W9YMV6-F1
#
_entry.id   AF-A0A1W9YMV6-F1
#
_cell.length_a   1.000
_cell.length_b   1.000
_cell.length_c   1.000
_cell.angle_alpha   90.00
_cell.angle_beta   90.00
_cell.angle_gamma   90.00
#
_symmetry.space_group_name_H-M   'P 1'
#
loop_
_entity.id
_entity.type
_entity.pdbx_description
1 polymer ?
#
loop_
_entity_poly.entity_id
_entity_poly.type
_entity_poly.pdbx_seq_one_letter_code
_entity_poly.pdbx_strand_id
1 'polypeptide(L)' 'NPDITRLLQSMGFDQVFNIVDRPIPCPECLSDLPPQDQSEDVVRDKVLEAHRILMGLNESNREAFHDLVSALERH' A
#
# COMPACT_ATOMS: atom_id res chain seq x y z
N ASN A 1 3.48 13.15 13.41
CA ASN A 1 3.23 14.29 12.50
C ASN A 1 1.74 14.23 12.14
N PRO A 2 0.89 15.07 12.76
CA PRO A 2 -0.57 14.94 12.67
C PRO A 2 -1.10 15.15 11.24
N ASP A 3 -0.40 15.92 10.41
CA ASP A 3 -0.80 16.18 9.02
C ASP A 3 -0.65 14.92 8.15
N ILE A 4 0.41 14.14 8.38
CA ILE A 4 0.63 12.86 7.67
C ILE A 4 -0.39 11.81 8.12
N THR A 5 -0.67 11.69 9.42
CA THR A 5 -1.69 10.75 9.93
C THR A 5 -3.07 11.09 9.36
N ARG A 6 -3.43 12.37 9.31
CA ARG A 6 -4.71 12.82 8.72
C ARG A 6 -4.80 12.55 7.21
N LEU A 7 -3.68 12.69 6.50
CA LEU A 7 -3.59 12.34 5.09
C LEU A 7 -3.82 10.84 4.88
N LEU A 8 -3.14 9.98 5.65
CA LEU A 8 -3.31 8.52 5.61
C LEU A 8 -4.76 8.11 5.90
N GLN A 9 -5.40 8.73 6.89
CA GLN A 9 -6.82 8.52 7.19
C GLN A 9 -7.73 8.95 6.04
N SER A 10 -7.47 10.10 5.40
CA SER A 10 -8.26 10.55 4.25
C SER A 10 -8.14 9.63 3.03
N MET A 11 -7.03 8.88 2.93
CA MET A 11 -6.82 7.85 1.92
C MET A 11 -7.39 6.48 2.33
N GLY A 12 -8.01 6.35 3.51
CA GLY A 12 -8.60 5.10 4.00
C GLY A 12 -7.58 4.02 4.39
N PHE A 13 -6.31 4.38 4.62
CA PHE A 13 -5.26 3.43 4.97
C PHE A 13 -5.50 2.76 6.32
N ASP A 14 -6.26 3.39 7.21
CA ASP A 14 -6.69 2.85 8.51
C ASP A 14 -7.55 1.58 8.38
N GLN A 15 -8.15 1.33 7.22
CA GLN A 15 -8.93 0.11 6.95
C GLN A 15 -8.05 -1.13 6.69
N VAL A 16 -6.77 -0.94 6.36
CA VAL A 16 -5.85 -2.04 5.97
C VAL A 16 -4.61 -2.09 6.86
N PHE A 17 -4.19 -0.93 7.37
CA PHE A 17 -3.00 -0.76 8.17
C PHE A 17 -3.35 -0.28 9.57
N ASN A 18 -2.65 -0.83 10.56
CA ASN A 18 -2.69 -0.32 11.92
C ASN A 18 -1.71 0.85 12.06
N ILE A 19 -2.22 2.08 12.13
CA ILE A 19 -1.40 3.28 12.25
C ILE A 19 -1.08 3.51 13.73
N VAL A 20 0.21 3.44 14.08
CA VAL A 20 0.68 3.58 15.46
C VAL A 20 1.31 4.96 15.66
N ASP A 21 0.76 5.75 16.57
CA ASP A 21 1.27 7.10 16.87
C ASP A 21 2.49 7.10 17.79
N ARG A 22 2.91 5.92 18.27
CA ARG A 22 4.05 5.78 19.18
C ARG A 22 5.23 5.12 18.46
N PRO A 23 6.46 5.61 18.66
CA PRO A 23 7.63 4.98 18.11
C PRO A 23 7.79 3.56 18.65
N ILE A 24 8.25 2.66 17.78
CA ILE A 24 8.56 1.27 18.17
C ILE A 24 9.72 1.33 19.17
N PRO A 25 9.64 0.63 20.33
CA PRO A 25 10.64 0.75 21.39
C PRO A 25 12.06 0.34 20.99
N CYS A 26 12.21 -0.43 19.91
CA CYS A 26 13.51 -0.90 19.42
C CYS A 26 13.53 -0.91 17.88
N PRO A 27 14.00 0.17 17.23
CA PRO A 27 14.21 0.21 15.79
C PRO A 27 15.31 -0.78 15.35
N GLU A 28 16.32 -0.97 16.20
CA GLU A 28 17.48 -1.86 15.96
C GLU A 28 17.10 -3.36 15.94
N CYS A 29 15.92 -3.68 16.48
CA CYS A 29 15.36 -5.02 16.48
C CYS A 29 14.65 -5.34 15.14
N LEU A 30 14.54 -4.38 14.23
CA LEU A 30 14.00 -4.60 12.90
C LEU A 30 15.13 -5.11 12.00
N SER A 31 14.93 -6.30 11.44
CA SER A 31 15.80 -6.85 10.40
C SER A 31 15.22 -6.53 9.02
N ASP A 32 16.09 -6.32 8.04
CA ASP A 32 15.66 -6.23 6.65
C ASP A 32 14.92 -7.50 6.22
N LEU A 33 13.93 -7.32 5.35
CA LEU A 33 13.25 -8.45 4.73
C LEU A 33 14.25 -9.23 3.86
N PRO A 34 14.18 -10.57 3.86
CA PRO A 34 15.06 -11.36 3.03
C PRO A 34 14.85 -11.01 1.55
N PRO A 35 15.91 -11.00 0.72
CA PRO A 35 15.75 -10.82 -0.70
C PRO A 35 14.87 -11.94 -1.26
N GLN A 36 13.84 -11.56 -2.01
CA GLN A 36 12.98 -12.51 -2.69
C GLN A 36 13.31 -12.45 -4.18
N ASP A 37 13.76 -13.57 -4.73
CA ASP A 37 13.94 -13.73 -6.18
C ASP A 37 12.56 -13.99 -6.79
N GLN A 38 11.82 -12.90 -7.02
CA GLN A 38 10.50 -12.95 -7.65
C GLN A 38 10.65 -12.60 -9.13
N SER A 39 9.99 -13.37 -9.99
CA SER A 39 9.87 -12.99 -11.39
C SER A 39 9.09 -11.69 -11.51
N GLU A 40 9.37 -10.95 -12.59
CA GLU A 40 8.66 -9.70 -12.89
C GLU A 40 7.14 -9.90 -12.93
N ASP A 41 6.67 -11.03 -13.45
CA ASP A 41 5.25 -11.40 -13.46
C ASP A 41 4.64 -11.49 -12.05
N VAL A 42 5.37 -12.10 -11.10
CA VAL A 42 4.90 -12.23 -9.70
C VAL A 42 4.86 -10.86 -9.02
N VAL A 43 5.86 -10.02 -9.27
CA VAL A 43 5.88 -8.64 -8.76
C VAL A 43 4.72 -7.84 -9.35
N ARG A 44 4.46 -7.97 -10.66
CA ARG A 44 3.35 -7.32 -11.34
C ARG A 44 2.00 -7.73 -10.75
N ASP A 45 1.77 -9.03 -10.55
CA ASP A 45 0.53 -9.53 -9.98
C ASP A 45 0.32 -9.03 -8.54
N LYS A 46 1.40 -9.00 -7.74
CA LYS A 46 1.39 -8.42 -6.38
C LYS A 46 1.05 -6.93 -6.39
N VAL A 47 1.62 -6.16 -7.32
CA VAL A 47 1.36 -4.73 -7.46
C VAL A 47 -0.09 -4.49 -7.88
N LEU A 48 -0.61 -5.26 -8.83
CA LEU A 48 -2.01 -5.20 -9.27
C LEU A 48 -2.97 -5.52 -8.13
N GLU A 49 -2.71 -6.59 -7.38
CA GLU A 49 -3.50 -6.97 -6.20
C GLU A 49 -3.55 -5.84 -5.17
N ALA A 50 -2.39 -5.27 -4.82
CA ALA A 50 -2.31 -4.16 -3.88
C ALA A 50 -3.14 -2.95 -4.33
N HIS A 51 -3.06 -2.56 -5.60
CA HIS A 51 -3.84 -1.44 -6.12
C HIS A 51 -5.35 -1.74 -6.17
N ARG A 52 -5.76 -2.98 -6.47
CA ARG A 52 -7.17 -3.38 -6.40
C ARG A 52 -7.72 -3.29 -4.97
N ILE A 53 -6.93 -3.69 -3.97
CA ILE A 53 -7.30 -3.53 -2.56
C ILE A 53 -7.43 -2.05 -2.22
N LEU A 54 -6.47 -1.21 -2.62
CA LEU A 54 -6.50 0.24 -2.38
C LEU A 54 -7.73 0.93 -3.01
N MET A 55 -8.11 0.51 -4.23
CA MET A 55 -9.34 0.98 -4.90
C MET A 55 -10.61 0.60 -4.15
N GLY A 56 -10.59 -0.50 -3.38
CA GLY A 56 -11.71 -0.95 -2.56
C GLY A 56 -11.91 -0.15 -1.27
N LEU A 57 -10.92 0.66 -0.85
CA LEU A 57 -10.96 1.35 0.44
C LEU A 57 -11.83 2.61 0.45
N ASN A 58 -11.84 3.36 -0.65
CA ASN A 58 -12.72 4.51 -0.84
C ASN A 58 -12.84 4.89 -2.33
N GLU A 59 -13.89 5.66 -2.65
CA GLU A 59 -14.20 6.12 -4.00
C GLU A 59 -13.06 6.94 -4.63
N SER A 60 -12.37 7.78 -3.83
CA SER A 60 -11.28 8.63 -4.29
C SER A 60 -10.06 7.81 -4.74
N ASN A 61 -9.73 6.74 -4.01
CA ASN A 61 -8.68 5.80 -4.38
C ASN A 61 -9.09 5.01 -5.62
N ARG A 62 -10.38 4.64 -5.74
CA ARG A 62 -10.90 3.98 -6.94
C ARG A 62 -10.66 4.84 -8.17
N GLU A 63 -11.06 6.11 -8.15
CA GLU A 63 -10.82 7.02 -9.28
C GLU A 63 -9.33 7.24 -9.55
N ALA A 64 -8.52 7.43 -8.51
CA ALA A 64 -7.09 7.71 -8.66
C ALA A 64 -6.29 6.52 -9.23
N PHE A 65 -6.64 5.29 -8.88
CA PHE A 65 -5.87 4.09 -9.26
C PHE A 65 -6.51 3.28 -10.39
N HIS A 66 -7.76 3.56 -10.78
CA HIS A 66 -8.46 2.85 -11.85
C HIS A 66 -7.69 2.85 -13.17
N ASP A 67 -7.17 4.02 -13.57
CA ASP A 67 -6.45 4.16 -14.85
C ASP A 67 -5.10 3.44 -14.81
N LEU A 68 -4.42 3.46 -13.66
CA LEU A 68 -3.15 2.76 -13.45
C LEU A 68 -3.33 1.24 -13.51
N VAL A 69 -4.34 0.69 -12.82
CA VAL A 69 -4.64 -0.75 -12.86
C VAL A 69 -5.08 -1.17 -14.27
N SER A 70 -5.93 -0.38 -14.91
CA SER A 70 -6.37 -0.62 -16.29
C SER A 70 -5.22 -0.62 -17.31
N ALA A 71 -4.16 0.17 -17.07
CA ALA A 71 -2.98 0.19 -17.93
C ALA A 71 -2.08 -1.04 -17.67
N LEU A 72 -1.90 -1.42 -16.41
CA LEU A 72 -1.08 -2.57 -16.01
C LEU A 72 -1.72 -3.92 -16.38
N GLU A 73 -3.05 -4.01 -16.49
CA GLU A 73 -3.77 -5.22 -16.92
C GLU A 73 -3.77 -5.47 -18.44
N ARG A 74 -3.46 -4.45 -19.25
CA ARG A 74 -3.47 -4.53 -20.73
C ARG A 74 -2.16 -5.02 -21.34
N HIS A 75 -1.15 -5.27 -20.52
CA HIS A 75 0.18 -5.77 -20.88
C HIS A 75 0.41 -7.17 -20.31
#